data_AF-A0A962VZW4-F1
#
_entry.id   AF-A0A962VZW4-F1
#
_cell.length_a   1.000
_cell.length_b   1.000
_cell.length_c   1.000
_cell.angle_alpha   90.00
_cell.angle_beta   90.00
_cell.angle_gamma   90.00
#
_symmetry.space_group_name_H-M   'P 1'
#
loop_
_entity.id
_entity.type
_entity.pdbx_description
1 polymer ?
#
loop_
_entity_poly.entity_id
_entity_poly.type
_entity_poly.pdbx_seq_one_letter_code
_entity_poly.pdbx_strand_id
1 'polypeptide(L)'
;DDTRSLQFTAPIQSGNSGGPVLDSDGAVVGVVSSKLNAVRVHEMTGDIPQNVNFAIKGALARSFLDAVGVDWQSRAPRSTRGAAEIAAEARDFVVKIECQGE
;
A
#
# COMPACT_ATOMS: atom_id res chain seq x y z
N ASP A 1 6.57 9.62 15.27
CA ASP A 1 6.46 8.36 14.54
C ASP A 1 4.99 7.95 14.56
N ASP A 2 4.26 8.04 13.43
CA ASP A 2 2.85 7.61 13.38
C ASP A 2 2.85 6.09 13.24
N THR A 3 2.38 5.38 14.27
CA THR A 3 2.40 3.92 14.32
C THR A 3 1.51 3.28 13.25
N ARG A 4 0.65 4.05 12.56
CA ARG A 4 -0.33 3.56 11.59
C ARG A 4 0.14 3.62 10.13
N SER A 5 1.18 4.40 9.83
CA SER A 5 1.62 4.64 8.45
C SER A 5 3.02 4.10 8.15
N LEU A 6 3.18 3.54 6.96
CA LEU A 6 4.44 3.09 6.39
C LEU A 6 4.88 4.08 5.32
N GLN A 7 6.11 4.56 5.41
CA GLN A 7 6.72 5.43 4.40
C GLN A 7 7.44 4.59 3.35
N PHE A 8 7.30 4.96 2.08
CA PHE A 8 7.99 4.30 0.97
C PHE A 8 8.32 5.29 -0.15
N THR A 9 9.33 4.94 -0.95
CA THR A 9 9.86 5.82 -2.00
C THR A 9 9.46 5.42 -3.42
N ALA A 10 8.83 4.26 -3.59
CA ALA A 10 8.36 3.81 -4.90
C ALA A 10 7.36 4.83 -5.49
N PRO A 11 7.47 5.17 -6.79
CA PRO A 11 6.62 6.19 -7.40
C PRO A 11 5.15 5.77 -7.38
N ILE A 12 4.26 6.68 -7.01
CA ILE A 12 2.80 6.48 -7.07
C ILE A 12 2.16 7.42 -8.07
N GLN A 13 1.07 6.97 -8.69
CA GLN A 13 0.21 7.75 -9.57
C GLN A 13 -1.24 7.59 -9.14
N SER A 14 -2.12 8.48 -9.63
CA SER A 14 -3.56 8.29 -9.54
C SER A 14 -3.94 6.90 -10.08
N GLY A 15 -4.69 6.13 -9.28
CA GLY A 15 -5.02 4.74 -9.60
C GLY A 15 -4.29 3.69 -8.74
N ASN A 16 -3.16 4.04 -8.11
CA ASN A 16 -2.48 3.11 -7.18
C ASN A 16 -3.14 3.07 -5.78
N SER A 17 -4.08 3.98 -5.51
CA SER A 17 -4.80 4.07 -4.23
C SER A 17 -5.60 2.79 -3.95
N GLY A 18 -5.47 2.24 -2.75
CA GLY A 18 -6.10 0.97 -2.37
C GLY A 18 -5.32 -0.28 -2.81
N GLY A 19 -4.29 -0.14 -3.64
CA GLY A 19 -3.41 -1.25 -4.01
C GLY A 19 -2.47 -1.68 -2.88
N PRO A 20 -1.92 -2.90 -2.96
CA PRO A 20 -0.97 -3.39 -1.96
C PRO A 20 0.41 -2.76 -2.16
N VAL A 21 1.11 -2.51 -1.05
CA VAL A 21 2.57 -2.35 -1.03
C VAL A 21 3.18 -3.73 -0.85
N LEU A 22 4.00 -4.15 -1.81
CA LEU A 22 4.68 -5.45 -1.80
C LEU A 22 6.14 -5.27 -1.43
N ASP A 23 6.66 -6.16 -0.58
CA ASP A 23 8.09 -6.21 -0.28
C ASP A 23 8.88 -6.99 -1.35
N SER A 24 10.18 -7.18 -1.12
CA SER A 24 11.09 -7.83 -2.06
C SER A 24 10.84 -9.33 -2.26
N ASP A 25 10.00 -9.97 -1.45
CA ASP A 25 9.60 -11.37 -1.63
C ASP A 25 8.18 -11.51 -2.22
N GLY A 26 7.45 -10.40 -2.25
CA GLY A 26 6.09 -10.26 -2.77
C GLY A 26 5.02 -10.34 -1.68
N ALA A 27 5.35 -10.22 -0.40
CA ALA A 27 4.36 -10.18 0.66
C ALA A 27 3.71 -8.79 0.76
N VAL A 28 2.42 -8.75 1.11
CA VAL A 28 1.69 -7.49 1.34
C VAL A 28 2.12 -6.91 2.69
N VAL A 29 2.79 -5.76 2.67
CA VAL A 29 3.28 -5.07 3.87
C VAL A 29 2.49 -3.81 4.20
N GLY A 30 1.63 -3.37 3.29
CA GLY A 30 0.74 -2.23 3.52
C GLY A 30 -0.28 -2.04 2.39
N VAL A 31 -1.16 -1.06 2.58
CA VAL A 31 -2.16 -0.65 1.60
C VAL A 31 -1.94 0.81 1.26
N VAL A 32 -1.74 1.12 -0.02
CA VAL A 32 -1.49 2.49 -0.48
C VAL A 32 -2.69 3.36 -0.09
N SER A 33 -2.44 4.39 0.71
CA SER A 33 -3.45 5.39 1.04
C SER A 33 -3.40 6.51 0.02
N SER A 34 -4.56 6.97 -0.44
CA SER A 34 -4.70 7.96 -1.51
C SER A 34 -4.12 9.34 -1.20
N LYS A 35 -3.70 9.60 0.05
CA LYS A 35 -3.34 10.95 0.50
C LYS A 35 -2.18 10.95 1.47
N LEU A 36 -0.97 11.20 0.97
CA LEU A 36 -0.25 12.34 1.52
C LEU A 36 -1.01 13.56 1.01
N ASN A 37 -1.67 14.31 1.88
CA ASN A 37 -2.23 15.58 1.43
C ASN A 37 -1.06 16.53 1.18
N ALA A 38 -0.47 16.46 -0.02
CA ALA A 38 0.69 17.24 -0.42
C ALA A 38 0.42 18.74 -0.27
N VAL A 39 -0.84 19.17 -0.46
CA VAL A 39 -1.29 20.53 -0.17
C VAL A 39 -1.14 20.84 1.32
N ARG A 40 -1.64 19.98 2.22
CA ARG A 40 -1.50 20.15 3.67
C ARG A 40 -0.05 20.12 4.13
N VAL A 41 0.80 19.27 3.54
CA VAL A 41 2.23 19.20 3.87
C VAL A 41 2.96 20.44 3.38
N HIS A 42 2.67 20.91 2.17
CA HIS A 42 3.20 22.15 1.63
C HIS A 42 2.76 23.37 2.45
N GLU A 43 1.50 23.45 2.85
CA GLU A 43 0.98 24.50 3.74
C GLU A 43 1.70 24.53 5.10
N MET A 44 2.14 23.38 5.61
CA MET A 44 2.83 23.27 6.91
C MET A 44 4.35 23.44 6.82
N THR A 45 4.98 23.02 5.72
CA THR A 45 6.45 22.91 5.61
C THR A 45 7.06 23.83 4.55
N GLY A 46 6.24 24.41 3.68
CA GLY A 46 6.69 25.20 2.52
C GLY A 46 7.25 24.36 1.37
N ASP A 47 7.32 23.02 1.52
CA ASP A 47 7.93 22.12 0.56
C ASP A 47 7.00 20.94 0.21
N ILE A 48 7.16 20.37 -0.98
CA ILE A 48 6.44 19.18 -1.41
C ILE A 48 7.44 18.02 -1.44
N PRO A 49 7.42 17.12 -0.43
CA PRO A 49 8.32 15.98 -0.40
C PRO A 49 8.22 15.15 -1.69
N GLN A 50 9.33 15.06 -2.41
CA GLN A 50 9.44 14.21 -3.59
C GLN A 50 9.75 12.78 -3.15
N ASN A 51 9.12 11.78 -3.78
CA ASN A 51 9.31 10.36 -3.48
C ASN A 51 9.06 9.97 -2.01
N VAL A 52 8.14 10.65 -1.32
CA VAL A 52 7.68 10.25 0.01
C VAL A 52 6.20 9.91 -0.07
N ASN A 53 5.92 8.61 -0.04
CA ASN A 53 4.57 8.06 -0.12
C ASN A 53 4.19 7.34 1.17
N PHE A 54 2.90 7.28 1.46
CA PHE A 54 2.38 6.70 2.70
C PHE A 54 1.38 5.57 2.41
N ALA A 55 1.53 4.49 3.16
CA ALA A 55 0.62 3.36 3.15
C ALA A 55 0.11 3.08 4.56
N ILE A 56 -1.09 2.51 4.67
CA ILE A 56 -1.58 1.91 5.90
C ILE A 56 -0.73 0.67 6.17
N LYS A 57 -0.15 0.54 7.38
CA LYS A 57 0.65 -0.65 7.73
C LYS A 57 -0.18 -1.93 7.64
N GLY A 58 0.41 -3.00 7.11
CA GLY A 58 -0.24 -4.31 7.03
C GLY A 58 -0.75 -4.82 8.39
N ALA A 59 -0.06 -4.48 9.50
CA ALA A 59 -0.54 -4.80 10.84
C ALA A 59 -1.92 -4.20 11.15
N LEU A 60 -2.17 -2.94 10.76
CA LEU A 60 -3.46 -2.29 10.97
C LEU A 60 -4.54 -2.89 10.05
N ALA A 61 -4.17 -3.24 8.81
CA ALA A 61 -5.07 -3.94 7.90
C ALA A 61 -5.49 -5.31 8.46
N ARG A 62 -4.54 -6.09 9.01
CA ARG A 62 -4.83 -7.37 9.67
C ARG A 62 -5.76 -7.20 10.87
N SER A 63 -5.48 -6.25 11.76
CA SER A 63 -6.35 -5.98 12.90
C SER A 63 -7.77 -5.57 12.48
N PHE A 64 -7.92 -4.85 11.37
CA PHE A 64 -9.23 -4.56 10.80
C PHE A 64 -9.93 -5.83 10.30
N LEU A 65 -9.24 -6.69 9.54
CA LEU A 65 -9.78 -7.95 9.06
C LEU A 65 -10.21 -8.88 10.21
N ASP A 66 -9.38 -9.01 11.25
CA ASP A 66 -9.71 -9.76 12.47
C ASP A 66 -10.99 -9.22 13.13
N ALA A 67 -11.14 -7.90 13.22
CA ALA A 67 -12.30 -7.26 13.84
C ALA A 67 -13.61 -7.47 13.06
N VAL A 68 -13.54 -7.65 11.74
CA VAL A 68 -14.72 -7.92 10.89
C VAL A 68 -14.90 -9.41 10.55
N GLY A 69 -14.07 -10.28 11.12
CA GLY A 69 -14.16 -11.74 10.93
C GLY A 69 -13.79 -12.20 9.52
N VAL A 70 -12.86 -11.51 8.87
CA VAL A 70 -12.32 -11.90 7.56
C VAL A 70 -10.98 -12.60 7.73
N ASP A 71 -10.91 -13.86 7.29
CA ASP A 71 -9.68 -14.64 7.33
C ASP A 71 -8.61 -14.04 6.41
N TRP A 72 -7.35 -14.11 6.85
CA TRP A 72 -6.19 -13.67 6.09
C TRP A 72 -5.04 -14.65 6.24
N GLN A 73 -4.10 -14.60 5.29
CA GLN A 73 -2.94 -15.49 5.27
C GLN A 73 -1.66 -14.68 5.46
N SER A 74 -0.74 -15.23 6.26
CA SER A 74 0.67 -14.83 6.26
C SER A 74 1.55 -15.99 5.83
N ARG A 75 2.74 -15.63 5.37
CA ARG A 75 3.83 -16.57 5.14
C ARG A 75 5.08 -16.07 5.84
N ALA A 76 6.00 -16.99 6.12
CA ALA A 76 7.35 -16.63 6.51
C ALA A 76 8.07 -15.90 5.36
N PRO A 77 9.02 -14.99 5.66
CA PRO A 77 9.82 -14.33 4.64
C PRO A 77 10.53 -15.34 3.73
N ARG A 78 10.63 -15.02 2.44
CA ARG A 78 11.32 -15.84 1.44
C ARG A 78 12.52 -15.08 0.86
N SER A 79 13.24 -15.74 -0.05
CA SER A 79 14.29 -15.09 -0.84
C SER A 79 13.69 -13.96 -1.69
N THR A 80 14.49 -12.91 -1.91
CA THR A 80 14.16 -11.84 -2.85
C THR A 80 13.85 -12.39 -4.24
N ARG A 81 12.84 -11.81 -4.89
CA ARG A 81 12.37 -12.18 -6.22
C ARG A 81 12.40 -10.98 -7.17
N GLY A 82 12.32 -11.26 -8.47
CA GLY A 82 12.27 -10.20 -9.47
C GLY A 82 10.96 -9.42 -9.39
N ALA A 83 11.00 -8.09 -9.55
CA ALA A 83 9.81 -7.25 -9.52
C ALA A 83 8.74 -7.69 -10.54
N ALA A 84 9.16 -8.15 -11.72
CA ALA A 84 8.25 -8.65 -12.75
C ALA A 84 7.53 -9.95 -12.32
N GLU A 85 8.23 -10.84 -11.61
CA GLU A 85 7.66 -12.09 -11.08
C GLU A 85 6.65 -11.81 -9.97
N ILE A 86 7.01 -10.91 -9.05
CA ILE A 86 6.11 -10.43 -7.99
C ILE A 86 4.87 -9.78 -8.61
N ALA A 87 5.04 -8.92 -9.62
CA ALA A 87 3.93 -8.28 -10.31
C ALA A 87 3.05 -9.26 -11.09
N ALA A 88 3.60 -10.40 -11.54
CA ALA A 88 2.82 -11.45 -12.18
C ALA A 88 1.94 -12.18 -11.15
N GLU A 89 2.51 -12.61 -10.01
CA GLU A 89 1.76 -13.22 -8.89
C GLU A 89 0.70 -12.27 -8.31
N ALA A 90 1.01 -10.97 -8.23
CA ALA A 90 0.07 -9.97 -7.72
C ALA A 90 -1.25 -9.90 -8.50
N ARG A 91 -1.26 -10.30 -9.78
CA ARG A 91 -2.49 -10.31 -10.61
C ARG A 91 -3.52 -11.31 -10.12
N ASP A 92 -3.13 -12.31 -9.34
CA ASP A 92 -4.05 -13.32 -8.79
C ASP A 92 -4.95 -12.74 -7.68
N PHE A 93 -4.53 -11.63 -7.05
CA PHE A 93 -5.25 -11.03 -5.93
C PHE A 93 -5.45 -9.51 -6.03
N VAL A 94 -4.89 -8.83 -7.03
CA VAL A 94 -5.11 -7.40 -7.28
C VAL A 94 -6.12 -7.23 -8.40
N VAL A 95 -7.26 -6.63 -8.07
CA VAL A 95 -8.36 -6.37 -9.01
C VAL A 95 -8.61 -4.87 -9.17
N LYS A 96 -9.07 -4.48 -10.36
CA LYS A 96 -9.54 -3.11 -10.63
C LYS A 96 -11.01 -3.00 -10.24
N ILE A 97 -11.31 -2.12 -9.30
CA ILE A 97 -12.69 -1.78 -8.95
C ILE A 97 -13.07 -0.52 -9.72
N GLU A 98 -14.16 -0.59 -10.48
CA GLU A 98 -14.71 0.54 -11.23
C GLU A 98 -16.14 0.81 -10.76
N CYS A 99 -16.48 2.09 -10.59
CA CYS A 99 -17.87 2.52 -10.44
C CYS A 99 -18.38 2.90 -11.83
N GLN A 100 -19.42 2.22 -12.31
CA GLN A 100 -20.15 2.65 -13.49
C GLN A 100 -21.42 3.34 -13.01
N GLY A 101 -21.58 4.62 -13.37
CA GLY A 101 -22.82 5.34 -13.13
C GLY A 101 -23.83 4.99 -14.21
N GLU A 102 -25.09 4.83 -13.82
CA GLU A 102 -26.24 4.93 -14.73
C GLU A 102 -26.51 6.41 -15.08
#